data_AF-A0A7J4NVM2-F1
#
_entry.id   AF-A0A7J4NVM2-F1
#
_cell.length_a   1.000
_cell.length_b   1.000
_cell.length_c   1.000
_cell.angle_alpha   90.00
_cell.angle_beta   90.00
_cell.angle_gamma   90.00
#
_symmetry.space_group_name_H-M   'P 1'
#
loop_
_entity.id
_entity.type
_entity.pdbx_description
1 polymer ?
#
loop_
_entity_poly.entity_id
_entity_poly.type
_entity_poly.pdbx_seq_one_letter_code
_entity_poly.pdbx_strand_id
1 'polypeptide(L)'
;MPDTETKVTDTPVTLLDDNELLSIVIEKHNRFMVEYISELNDMEEKIGTGRFEYNRVSKELEALETRLVVLKEKRHQLYFQAGKLRLRLLETIIDKEKIQHLESEIGNLESKLQNANLSSSEEYGYIDRIRSLVEEIIDNVPDINMAQQATVSSILDILETAKAARSELDEMLNAPDEHRKESIALKQEVEDQEARLTWLKRRIDLHKEAHGYWGNVGTGGVNND
;
A
#
# COMPACT_ATOMS: atom_id res chain seq x y z
N MET A 1 -19.04 64.73 43.83
CA MET A 1 -18.48 64.18 42.58
C MET A 1 -16.99 64.03 42.79
N PRO A 2 -16.40 62.84 42.67
CA PRO A 2 -14.96 62.67 42.69
C PRO A 2 -14.40 62.69 41.28
N ASP A 3 -13.38 63.53 41.07
CA ASP A 3 -12.59 63.61 39.84
C ASP A 3 -11.80 62.31 39.62
N THR A 4 -11.86 61.82 38.38
CA THR A 4 -11.09 60.64 37.94
C THR A 4 -9.77 61.12 37.37
N GLU A 5 -8.73 61.16 38.20
CA GLU A 5 -7.36 61.31 37.73
C GLU A 5 -6.93 60.03 36.98
N THR A 6 -6.88 60.13 35.66
CA THR A 6 -6.21 59.15 34.80
C THR A 6 -4.71 59.14 35.09
N LYS A 7 -4.26 58.12 35.82
CA LYS A 7 -2.83 57.79 35.99
C LYS A 7 -2.23 57.43 34.63
N VAL A 8 -1.51 58.37 34.02
CA VAL A 8 -0.61 58.09 32.90
C VAL A 8 0.58 57.33 33.46
N THR A 9 0.64 56.02 33.19
CA THR A 9 1.83 55.21 33.49
C THR A 9 2.90 55.55 32.46
N ASP A 10 3.78 56.47 32.83
CA ASP A 10 4.96 56.84 32.05
C ASP A 10 5.90 55.63 32.00
N THR A 11 5.87 54.91 30.89
CA THR A 11 6.82 53.81 30.65
C THR A 11 8.10 54.48 30.17
N PRO A 12 9.24 54.34 30.88
CA PRO A 12 10.45 55.04 30.50
C PRO A 12 10.89 54.62 29.10
N VAL A 13 10.92 55.57 28.17
CA VAL A 13 11.37 55.38 26.79
C VAL A 13 12.89 55.56 26.77
N THR A 14 13.63 54.47 26.58
CA THR A 14 15.07 54.52 26.35
C THR A 14 15.32 54.77 24.85
N LEU A 15 15.95 55.89 24.52
CA LEU A 15 16.42 56.18 23.17
C LEU A 15 17.72 55.41 22.92
N LEU A 16 17.66 54.43 22.03
CA LEU A 16 18.82 53.66 21.57
C LEU A 16 19.55 54.44 20.47
N ASP A 17 20.88 54.29 20.42
CA ASP A 17 21.66 54.83 19.30
C ASP A 17 21.55 53.95 18.05
N ASP A 18 21.94 54.49 16.90
CA ASP A 18 21.80 53.82 15.60
C ASP A 18 22.58 52.49 15.53
N ASN A 19 23.69 52.37 16.26
CA ASN A 19 24.49 51.14 16.29
C ASN A 19 23.85 50.08 17.18
N GLU A 20 23.28 50.48 18.32
CA GLU A 20 22.50 49.60 19.21
C GLU A 20 21.26 49.07 18.48
N LEU A 21 20.54 49.94 17.77
CA LEU A 21 19.39 49.55 16.94
C LEU A 21 19.79 48.58 15.84
N LEU A 22 20.89 48.84 15.14
CA LEU A 22 21.37 47.97 14.07
C LEU A 22 21.79 46.60 14.60
N SER A 23 22.49 46.55 15.73
CA SER A 23 22.88 45.31 16.41
C SER A 23 21.66 44.46 16.76
N ILE A 24 20.62 45.07 17.34
CA ILE A 24 19.36 44.39 17.69
C ILE A 24 18.66 43.84 16.44
N VAL A 25 18.65 44.58 15.34
CA VAL A 25 18.05 44.13 14.07
C VAL A 25 18.81 42.92 13.51
N ILE A 26 20.14 42.98 13.47
CA ILE A 26 21.00 41.88 13.02
C ILE A 26 20.80 40.64 13.90
N GLU A 27 20.81 40.80 15.22
CA GLU A 27 20.58 39.70 16.17
C GLU A 27 19.21 39.06 15.96
N LYS A 28 18.17 39.87 15.74
CA LYS A 28 16.81 39.38 15.45
C LYS A 28 16.74 38.57 14.16
N HIS A 29 17.40 39.02 13.08
CA HIS A 29 17.47 38.25 11.83
C HIS A 29 18.22 36.94 12.02
N ASN A 30 19.33 36.95 12.77
CA ASN A 30 20.08 35.74 13.11
C ASN A 30 19.27 34.74 13.92
N ARG A 31 18.55 35.21 14.95
CA ARG A 31 17.69 34.35 15.76
C ARG A 31 16.62 33.66 14.91
N PHE A 32 15.91 34.42 14.06
CA PHE A 32 14.90 33.82 13.17
C PHE A 32 15.50 32.84 12.16
N MET A 33 16.68 33.11 11.62
CA MET A 33 17.35 32.15 10.74
C MET A 33 17.67 30.85 11.47
N VAL A 34 18.22 30.91 12.68
CA VAL A 34 18.52 29.71 13.48
C VAL A 34 17.26 28.90 13.76
N GLU A 35 16.18 29.55 14.19
CA GLU A 35 14.89 28.91 14.45
C GLU A 35 14.32 28.24 13.19
N TYR A 36 14.26 28.97 12.07
CA TYR A 36 13.71 28.43 10.82
C TYR A 36 14.60 27.34 10.19
N ILE A 37 15.91 27.43 10.31
CA ILE A 37 16.83 26.38 9.83
C ILE A 37 16.65 25.10 10.66
N SER A 38 16.50 25.22 11.98
CA SER A 38 16.20 24.07 12.83
C SER A 38 14.87 23.43 12.43
N GLU A 39 13.81 24.23 12.28
CA GLU A 39 12.49 23.75 11.87
C GLU A 39 12.53 23.10 10.47
N LEU A 40 13.30 23.68 9.54
CA LEU A 40 13.48 23.16 8.19
C LEU A 40 14.13 21.77 8.21
N ASN A 41 15.21 21.61 8.98
CA ASN A 41 15.92 20.33 9.08
C ASN A 41 15.00 19.23 9.64
N ASP A 42 14.27 19.53 10.72
CA ASP A 42 13.32 18.59 11.32
C ASP A 42 12.22 18.18 10.33
N MET A 43 11.73 19.13 9.51
CA MET A 43 10.74 18.84 8.47
C MET A 43 11.31 18.06 7.31
N GLU A 44 12.53 18.36 6.86
CA GLU A 44 13.20 17.62 5.79
C GLU A 44 13.41 16.15 6.18
N GLU A 45 13.77 15.89 7.46
CA GLU A 45 13.87 14.54 7.99
C GLU A 45 12.51 13.81 8.03
N LYS A 46 11.46 14.49 8.52
CA LYS A 46 10.09 13.93 8.57
C LYS A 46 9.53 13.63 7.18
N ILE A 47 9.65 14.55 6.23
CA ILE A 47 9.23 14.37 4.85
C ILE A 47 10.05 13.26 4.20
N GLY A 48 11.36 13.21 4.44
CA GLY A 48 12.25 12.16 3.94
C GLY A 48 11.80 10.78 4.41
N THR A 49 11.54 10.64 5.71
CA THR A 49 11.03 9.40 6.32
C THR A 49 9.65 9.05 5.79
N GLY A 50 8.71 10.00 5.76
CA GLY A 50 7.36 9.79 5.23
C GLY A 50 7.35 9.36 3.77
N ARG A 51 8.19 9.95 2.92
CA ARG A 51 8.36 9.53 1.52
C ARG A 51 8.96 8.13 1.39
N PHE A 52 9.92 7.78 2.24
CA PHE A 52 10.49 6.44 2.25
C PHE A 52 9.42 5.39 2.60
N GLU A 53 8.66 5.64 3.68
CA GLU A 53 7.58 4.77 4.12
C GLU A 53 6.45 4.66 3.09
N TYR A 54 6.01 5.78 2.52
CA TYR A 54 5.02 5.80 1.44
C TYR A 54 5.47 4.94 0.25
N ASN A 55 6.71 5.08 -0.19
CA ASN A 55 7.26 4.29 -1.30
C ASN A 55 7.37 2.81 -0.95
N ARG A 56 7.71 2.48 0.30
CA ARG A 56 7.77 1.09 0.79
C ARG A 56 6.38 0.44 0.73
N VAL A 57 5.39 1.06 1.37
CA VAL A 57 4.01 0.54 1.40
C VAL A 57 3.42 0.46 -0.01
N SER A 58 3.70 1.44 -0.88
CA SER A 58 3.20 1.41 -2.27
C SER A 58 3.77 0.24 -3.08
N LYS A 59 5.07 -0.08 -2.90
CA LYS A 59 5.69 -1.25 -3.54
C LYS A 59 5.15 -2.57 -3.00
N GLU A 60 4.91 -2.64 -1.69
CA GLU A 60 4.29 -3.82 -1.07
C GLU A 60 2.87 -4.04 -1.62
N LEU A 61 2.09 -2.96 -1.77
CA LEU A 61 0.76 -2.99 -2.37
C LEU A 61 0.80 -3.47 -3.83
N GLU A 62 1.70 -2.94 -4.65
CA GLU A 62 1.88 -3.40 -6.05
C GLU A 62 2.26 -4.89 -6.13
N ALA A 63 3.14 -5.35 -5.24
CA ALA A 63 3.52 -6.76 -5.16
C ALA A 63 2.35 -7.65 -4.74
N LEU A 64 1.52 -7.20 -3.78
CA LEU A 64 0.30 -7.89 -3.36
C LEU A 64 -0.72 -7.98 -4.50
N GLU A 65 -0.97 -6.88 -5.20
CA GLU A 65 -1.89 -6.84 -6.36
C GLU A 65 -1.41 -7.79 -7.47
N THR A 66 -0.11 -7.78 -7.77
CA THR A 66 0.50 -8.70 -8.73
C THR A 66 0.30 -10.16 -8.31
N ARG A 67 0.55 -10.49 -7.04
CA ARG A 67 0.38 -11.85 -6.52
C ARG A 67 -1.09 -12.28 -6.53
N LEU A 68 -2.04 -11.39 -6.26
CA LEU A 68 -3.48 -11.66 -6.38
C LEU A 68 -3.86 -12.06 -7.83
N VAL A 69 -3.34 -11.36 -8.83
CA VAL A 69 -3.58 -11.70 -10.25
C VAL A 69 -2.97 -13.06 -10.58
N VAL A 70 -1.73 -13.31 -10.16
CA VAL A 70 -1.04 -14.59 -10.39
C VAL A 70 -1.80 -15.75 -9.75
N LEU A 71 -2.28 -15.61 -8.51
CA LEU A 71 -3.03 -16.65 -7.83
C LEU A 71 -4.39 -16.93 -8.49
N LYS A 72 -5.10 -15.89 -8.94
CA LYS A 72 -6.36 -16.05 -9.69
C LYS A 72 -6.15 -16.85 -10.98
N GLU A 73 -5.10 -16.52 -11.72
CA GLU A 73 -4.73 -17.23 -12.96
C GLU A 73 -4.28 -18.67 -12.67
N LYS A 74 -3.38 -18.86 -11.69
CA LYS A 74 -2.91 -20.19 -11.26
C LYS A 74 -4.08 -21.09 -10.89
N ARG A 75 -5.05 -20.57 -10.12
CA ARG A 75 -6.28 -21.29 -9.75
C ARG A 75 -7.06 -21.75 -10.98
N HIS A 76 -7.26 -20.86 -11.96
CA HIS A 76 -7.97 -21.21 -13.20
C HIS A 76 -7.23 -22.27 -14.03
N GLN A 77 -5.90 -22.16 -14.12
CA GLN A 77 -5.05 -23.15 -14.78
C GLN A 77 -5.13 -24.52 -14.11
N LEU A 78 -5.19 -24.59 -12.78
CA LEU A 78 -5.33 -25.85 -12.05
C LEU A 78 -6.66 -26.53 -12.38
N TYR A 79 -7.78 -25.80 -12.43
CA TYR A 79 -9.06 -26.39 -12.86
C TYR A 79 -9.02 -26.92 -14.30
N PHE A 80 -8.39 -26.17 -15.21
CA PHE A 80 -8.21 -26.61 -16.58
C PHE A 80 -7.34 -27.89 -16.67
N GLN A 81 -6.25 -27.95 -15.89
CA GLN A 81 -5.36 -29.13 -15.85
C GLN A 81 -6.07 -30.37 -15.28
N ALA A 82 -6.82 -30.21 -14.18
CA ALA A 82 -7.62 -31.27 -13.60
C ALA A 82 -8.64 -31.81 -14.61
N GLY A 83 -9.40 -30.93 -15.27
CA GLY A 83 -10.35 -31.31 -16.30
C GLY A 83 -9.69 -32.03 -17.49
N LYS A 84 -8.52 -31.56 -17.94
CA LYS A 84 -7.78 -32.23 -19.03
C LYS A 84 -7.26 -33.62 -18.65
N LEU A 85 -6.85 -33.82 -17.40
CA LEU A 85 -6.45 -35.15 -16.91
C LEU A 85 -7.67 -36.07 -16.77
N ARG A 86 -8.79 -35.54 -16.28
CA ARG A 86 -10.05 -36.28 -16.19
C ARG A 86 -10.54 -36.73 -17.57
N LEU A 87 -10.54 -35.87 -18.58
CA LEU A 87 -10.92 -36.25 -19.94
C LEU A 87 -10.02 -37.38 -20.47
N ARG A 88 -8.71 -37.32 -20.22
CA ARG A 88 -7.77 -38.41 -20.55
C ARG A 88 -8.08 -39.69 -19.78
N LEU A 89 -8.46 -39.61 -18.51
CA LEU A 89 -8.90 -40.77 -17.73
C LEU A 89 -10.14 -41.41 -18.38
N LEU A 90 -11.14 -40.62 -18.76
CA LEU A 90 -12.36 -41.10 -19.40
C LEU A 90 -12.12 -41.77 -20.77
N GLU A 91 -11.11 -41.33 -21.52
CA GLU A 91 -10.71 -41.99 -22.77
C GLU A 91 -10.23 -43.42 -22.55
N THR A 92 -9.71 -43.74 -21.36
CA THR A 92 -9.23 -45.10 -21.01
C THR A 92 -10.32 -46.01 -20.48
N ILE A 93 -11.50 -45.48 -20.15
CA ILE A 93 -12.60 -46.25 -19.56
C ILE A 93 -13.47 -46.83 -20.67
N ILE A 94 -13.61 -48.16 -20.68
CA ILE A 94 -14.35 -48.90 -21.71
C ILE A 94 -15.87 -48.80 -21.48
N ASP A 95 -16.32 -48.94 -20.24
CA ASP A 95 -17.75 -48.97 -19.88
C ASP A 95 -18.25 -47.58 -19.49
N LYS A 96 -18.39 -46.71 -20.49
CA LYS A 96 -18.79 -45.31 -20.27
C LYS A 96 -20.23 -45.14 -19.78
N GLU A 97 -21.11 -46.10 -20.08
CA GLU A 97 -22.53 -46.02 -19.69
C GLU A 97 -22.69 -45.99 -18.16
N LYS A 98 -21.85 -46.74 -17.43
CA LYS A 98 -21.87 -46.78 -15.96
C LYS A 98 -21.52 -45.44 -15.31
N ILE A 99 -20.64 -44.66 -15.95
CA ILE A 99 -20.11 -43.42 -15.38
C ILE A 99 -20.65 -42.15 -16.05
N GLN A 100 -21.53 -42.27 -17.04
CA GLN A 100 -22.02 -41.15 -17.83
C GLN A 100 -22.68 -40.06 -16.97
N HIS A 101 -23.42 -40.46 -15.94
CA HIS A 101 -24.05 -39.52 -15.02
C HIS A 101 -23.02 -38.75 -14.18
N LEU A 102 -21.95 -39.42 -13.71
CA LEU A 102 -20.83 -38.81 -12.98
C LEU A 102 -20.07 -37.84 -13.89
N GLU A 103 -19.78 -38.25 -15.13
CA GLU A 103 -19.12 -37.39 -16.12
C GLU A 103 -19.91 -36.10 -16.37
N SER A 104 -21.23 -36.21 -16.54
CA SER A 104 -22.12 -35.07 -16.75
C SER A 104 -22.15 -34.14 -15.54
N GLU A 105 -22.23 -34.69 -14.32
CA GLU A 105 -22.20 -33.89 -13.09
C GLU A 105 -20.87 -33.17 -12.92
N ILE A 106 -19.74 -33.85 -13.11
CA ILE A 106 -18.41 -33.23 -13.03
C ILE A 106 -18.29 -32.11 -14.08
N GLY A 107 -18.68 -32.35 -15.33
CA GLY A 107 -18.62 -31.34 -16.39
C GLY A 107 -19.42 -30.07 -16.05
N ASN A 108 -20.57 -30.22 -15.41
CA ASN A 108 -21.37 -29.08 -14.93
C ASN A 108 -20.66 -28.32 -13.80
N LEU A 109 -20.02 -29.01 -12.86
CA LEU A 109 -19.28 -28.38 -11.77
C LEU A 109 -18.00 -27.68 -12.27
N GLU A 110 -17.25 -28.32 -13.18
CA GLU A 110 -16.07 -27.74 -13.84
C GLU A 110 -16.44 -26.46 -14.61
N SER A 111 -17.56 -26.48 -15.34
CA SER A 111 -18.07 -25.30 -16.04
C SER A 111 -18.39 -24.15 -15.08
N LYS A 112 -18.98 -24.44 -13.92
CA LYS A 112 -19.23 -23.43 -12.89
C LYS A 112 -17.93 -22.89 -12.29
N LEU A 113 -16.96 -23.75 -12.01
CA LEU A 113 -15.64 -23.33 -11.50
C LEU A 113 -14.90 -22.40 -12.47
N GLN A 114 -15.10 -22.57 -13.79
CA GLN A 114 -14.45 -21.74 -14.79
C GLN A 114 -15.18 -20.43 -15.08
N ASN A 115 -16.52 -20.42 -15.01
CA ASN A 115 -17.33 -19.33 -15.58
C ASN A 115 -18.16 -18.54 -14.57
N ALA A 116 -18.28 -19.00 -13.31
CA ALA A 116 -19.08 -18.32 -12.30
C ALA A 116 -18.20 -17.50 -11.33
N ASN A 117 -18.75 -16.36 -10.89
CA ASN A 117 -18.21 -15.64 -9.74
C ASN A 117 -18.66 -16.37 -8.47
N LEU A 118 -17.81 -17.28 -7.98
CA LEU A 118 -18.09 -18.10 -6.81
C LEU A 118 -17.54 -17.48 -5.54
N SER A 119 -18.30 -17.60 -4.44
CA SER A 119 -17.74 -17.46 -3.10
C SER A 119 -16.79 -18.62 -2.79
N SER A 120 -15.90 -18.43 -1.82
CA SER A 120 -14.97 -19.48 -1.39
C SER A 120 -15.70 -20.75 -0.95
N SER A 121 -16.82 -20.59 -0.23
CA SER A 121 -17.61 -21.74 0.23
C SER A 121 -18.20 -22.54 -0.93
N GLU A 122 -18.68 -21.88 -1.98
CA GLU A 122 -19.23 -22.56 -3.16
C GLU A 122 -18.13 -23.27 -3.94
N GLU A 123 -17.00 -22.60 -4.14
CA GLU A 123 -15.83 -23.14 -4.84
C GLU A 123 -15.30 -24.38 -4.11
N TYR A 124 -15.15 -24.33 -2.78
CA TYR A 124 -14.77 -25.50 -1.98
C TYR A 124 -15.78 -26.63 -2.10
N GLY A 125 -17.08 -26.33 -2.05
CA GLY A 125 -18.13 -27.33 -2.24
C GLY A 125 -18.06 -28.02 -3.60
N TYR A 126 -17.77 -27.28 -4.67
CA TYR A 126 -17.61 -27.85 -6.01
C TYR A 126 -16.34 -28.69 -6.13
N ILE A 127 -15.21 -28.23 -5.59
CA ILE A 127 -13.95 -28.99 -5.57
C ILE A 127 -14.14 -30.31 -4.81
N ASP A 128 -14.72 -30.25 -3.61
CA ASP A 128 -14.93 -31.44 -2.78
C ASP A 128 -15.90 -32.42 -3.45
N ARG A 129 -16.95 -31.92 -4.12
CA ARG A 129 -17.87 -32.77 -4.88
C ARG A 129 -17.21 -33.41 -6.10
N ILE A 130 -16.40 -32.67 -6.86
CA ILE A 130 -15.65 -33.23 -8.00
C ILE A 130 -14.70 -34.31 -7.51
N ARG A 131 -13.99 -34.11 -6.39
CA ARG A 131 -13.12 -35.12 -5.79
C ARG A 131 -13.88 -36.41 -5.51
N SER A 132 -15.01 -36.33 -4.80
CA SER A 132 -15.83 -37.52 -4.51
C SER A 132 -16.34 -38.21 -5.78
N LEU A 133 -16.73 -37.46 -6.81
CA LEU A 133 -17.18 -38.04 -8.08
C LEU A 133 -16.04 -38.72 -8.85
N VAL A 134 -14.81 -38.19 -8.79
CA VAL A 134 -13.63 -38.81 -9.41
C VAL A 134 -13.25 -40.11 -8.70
N GLU A 135 -13.36 -40.14 -7.36
CA GLU A 135 -13.20 -41.37 -6.58
C GLU A 135 -14.28 -42.41 -6.93
N GLU A 136 -15.54 -41.97 -7.06
CA GLU A 136 -16.67 -42.82 -7.44
C GLU A 136 -16.54 -43.41 -8.85
N ILE A 137 -15.90 -42.68 -9.79
CA ILE A 137 -15.56 -43.23 -11.12
C ILE A 137 -14.64 -44.45 -10.98
N ILE A 138 -13.68 -44.43 -10.05
CA ILE A 138 -12.80 -45.59 -9.84
C ILE A 138 -13.60 -46.78 -9.33
N ASP A 139 -14.45 -46.57 -8.34
CA ASP A 139 -15.20 -47.65 -7.71
C ASP A 139 -16.19 -48.33 -8.67
N ASN A 140 -16.67 -47.60 -9.68
CA ASN A 140 -17.62 -48.11 -10.69
C ASN A 140 -16.96 -48.78 -11.91
N VAL A 141 -15.64 -48.66 -12.09
CA VAL A 141 -14.91 -49.23 -13.23
C VAL A 141 -14.18 -50.51 -12.80
N PRO A 142 -14.58 -51.69 -13.32
CA PRO A 142 -13.86 -52.93 -13.03
C PRO A 142 -12.45 -52.90 -13.64
N ASP A 143 -11.50 -53.53 -12.95
CA ASP A 143 -10.11 -53.73 -13.40
C ASP A 143 -9.29 -52.45 -13.67
N ILE A 144 -9.34 -51.48 -12.74
CA ILE A 144 -8.49 -50.30 -12.81
C ILE A 144 -7.00 -50.66 -12.78
N ASN A 145 -6.28 -50.13 -13.76
CA ASN A 145 -4.84 -50.28 -13.84
C ASN A 145 -4.11 -49.20 -13.04
N MET A 146 -2.82 -49.44 -12.77
CA MET A 146 -1.98 -48.54 -11.98
C MET A 146 -1.86 -47.13 -12.60
N ALA A 147 -1.93 -47.01 -13.93
CA ALA A 147 -1.85 -45.71 -14.61
C ALA A 147 -3.13 -44.88 -14.41
N GLN A 148 -4.30 -45.52 -14.39
CA GLN A 148 -5.59 -44.89 -14.06
C GLN A 148 -5.59 -44.41 -12.61
N GLN A 149 -5.13 -45.25 -11.67
CA GLN A 149 -4.99 -44.87 -10.26
C GLN A 149 -4.07 -43.65 -10.08
N ALA A 150 -2.93 -43.65 -10.76
CA ALA A 150 -1.97 -42.53 -10.71
C ALA A 150 -2.56 -41.24 -11.33
N THR A 151 -3.35 -41.37 -12.40
CA THR A 151 -4.04 -40.24 -13.03
C THR A 151 -5.06 -39.64 -12.07
N VAL A 152 -5.83 -40.46 -11.37
CA VAL A 152 -6.79 -39.99 -10.36
C VAL A 152 -6.07 -39.30 -9.20
N SER A 153 -5.03 -39.91 -8.63
CA SER A 153 -4.23 -39.26 -7.59
C SER A 153 -3.74 -37.88 -8.04
N SER A 154 -3.27 -37.77 -9.28
CA SER A 154 -2.82 -36.48 -9.85
C SER A 154 -3.96 -35.45 -9.95
N ILE A 155 -5.17 -35.88 -10.33
CA ILE A 155 -6.35 -35.00 -10.36
C ILE A 155 -6.67 -34.50 -8.95
N LEU A 156 -6.66 -35.38 -7.95
CA LEU A 156 -6.96 -35.02 -6.57
C LEU A 156 -5.92 -34.04 -6.00
N ASP A 157 -4.64 -34.26 -6.28
CA ASP A 157 -3.56 -33.36 -5.84
C ASP A 157 -3.69 -31.97 -6.47
N ILE A 158 -4.08 -31.89 -7.75
CA ILE A 158 -4.33 -30.61 -8.43
C ILE A 158 -5.51 -29.88 -7.80
N LEU A 159 -6.60 -30.60 -7.50
CA LEU A 159 -7.79 -30.02 -6.85
C LEU A 159 -7.48 -29.50 -5.45
N GLU A 160 -6.67 -30.23 -4.67
CA GLU A 160 -6.21 -29.77 -3.35
C GLU A 160 -5.29 -28.55 -3.48
N THR A 161 -4.41 -28.54 -4.48
CA THR A 161 -3.56 -27.37 -4.78
C THR A 161 -4.41 -26.15 -5.16
N ALA A 162 -5.51 -26.34 -5.90
CA ALA A 162 -6.43 -25.26 -6.25
C ALA A 162 -7.15 -24.72 -5.00
N LYS A 163 -7.52 -25.60 -4.07
CA LYS A 163 -8.10 -25.25 -2.77
C LYS A 163 -7.13 -24.41 -1.94
N ALA A 164 -5.86 -24.81 -1.88
CA ALA A 164 -4.81 -24.04 -1.20
C ALA A 164 -4.59 -22.65 -1.83
N ALA A 165 -4.55 -22.56 -3.16
CA ALA A 165 -4.43 -21.28 -3.85
C ALA A 165 -5.63 -20.35 -3.59
N ARG A 166 -6.84 -20.90 -3.41
CA ARG A 166 -8.02 -20.13 -3.03
C ARG A 166 -7.95 -19.64 -1.58
N SER A 167 -7.49 -20.46 -0.65
CA SER A 167 -7.28 -20.04 0.75
C SER A 167 -6.28 -18.87 0.82
N GLU A 168 -5.18 -18.96 0.08
CA GLU A 168 -4.19 -17.89 -0.02
C GLU A 168 -4.81 -16.60 -0.59
N LEU A 169 -5.67 -16.70 -1.62
CA LEU A 169 -6.41 -15.55 -2.14
C LEU A 169 -7.31 -14.90 -1.10
N ASP A 170 -8.01 -15.70 -0.28
CA ASP A 170 -8.94 -15.19 0.74
C ASP A 170 -8.19 -14.44 1.85
N GLU A 171 -7.04 -14.97 2.28
CA GLU A 171 -6.15 -14.31 3.24
C GLU A 171 -5.63 -12.98 2.67
N MET A 172 -5.25 -12.99 1.39
CA MET A 172 -4.70 -11.83 0.70
C MET A 172 -5.73 -10.78 0.28
N LEU A 173 -7.03 -11.08 0.27
CA LEU A 173 -8.05 -10.11 -0.11
C LEU A 173 -8.31 -9.05 0.97
N ASN A 174 -7.98 -9.35 2.24
CA ASN A 174 -8.22 -8.44 3.36
C ASN A 174 -7.04 -7.49 3.63
N ALA A 175 -5.81 -7.88 3.30
CA ALA A 175 -4.61 -7.06 3.53
C ALA A 175 -4.49 -5.76 2.70
N PRO A 176 -4.92 -5.70 1.41
CA PRO A 176 -4.73 -4.54 0.56
C PRO A 176 -5.44 -3.29 1.05
N ASP A 177 -6.59 -3.42 1.70
CA ASP A 177 -7.38 -2.27 2.16
C ASP A 177 -6.69 -1.48 3.28
N GLU A 178 -5.98 -2.17 4.17
CA GLU A 178 -5.23 -1.53 5.26
C GLU A 178 -3.99 -0.81 4.71
N HIS A 179 -3.19 -1.52 3.90
CA HIS A 179 -2.02 -0.93 3.24
C HIS A 179 -2.38 0.24 2.32
N ARG A 180 -3.54 0.18 1.65
CA ARG A 180 -4.03 1.27 0.80
C ARG A 180 -4.39 2.50 1.62
N LYS A 181 -5.07 2.33 2.76
CA LYS A 181 -5.39 3.45 3.67
C LYS A 181 -4.11 4.07 4.24
N GLU A 182 -3.16 3.24 4.65
CA GLU A 182 -1.85 3.69 5.15
C GLU A 182 -1.08 4.48 4.08
N SER A 183 -0.99 3.96 2.85
CA SER A 183 -0.34 4.65 1.72
C SER A 183 -0.98 6.01 1.45
N ILE A 184 -2.32 6.11 1.44
CA ILE A 184 -3.04 7.38 1.26
C ILE A 184 -2.72 8.35 2.40
N ALA A 185 -2.73 7.87 3.65
CA ALA A 185 -2.45 8.71 4.82
C ALA A 185 -1.00 9.25 4.80
N LEU A 186 -0.02 8.40 4.50
CA LEU A 186 1.38 8.80 4.40
C LEU A 186 1.61 9.81 3.27
N LYS A 187 0.94 9.60 2.12
CA LYS A 187 0.99 10.54 1.02
C LYS A 187 0.44 11.91 1.41
N GLN A 188 -0.73 11.94 2.06
CA GLN A 188 -1.36 13.18 2.50
C GLN A 188 -0.48 13.92 3.51
N GLU A 189 0.10 13.23 4.48
CA GLU A 189 1.02 13.83 5.47
C GLU A 189 2.23 14.47 4.80
N VAL A 190 2.82 13.81 3.79
CA VAL A 190 3.94 14.38 3.02
C VAL A 190 3.48 15.64 2.25
N GLU A 191 2.34 15.58 1.56
CA GLU A 191 1.81 16.70 0.78
C GLU A 191 1.46 17.92 1.66
N ASP A 192 0.89 17.69 2.85
CA ASP A 192 0.51 18.73 3.80
C ASP A 192 1.76 19.47 4.35
N GLN A 193 2.89 18.78 4.48
CA GLN A 193 4.15 19.36 4.97
C GLN A 193 4.94 20.12 3.89
N GLU A 194 4.73 19.84 2.60
CA GLU A 194 5.48 20.46 1.49
C GLU A 194 5.27 21.98 1.36
N ALA A 195 4.06 22.45 1.65
CA ALA A 195 3.74 23.88 1.63
C ALA A 195 4.52 24.64 2.72
N ARG A 196 4.60 24.07 3.93
CA ARG A 196 5.36 24.65 5.05
C ARG A 196 6.87 24.64 4.77
N LEU A 197 7.38 23.55 4.21
CA LEU A 197 8.78 23.44 3.82
C LEU A 197 9.17 24.51 2.80
N THR A 198 8.33 24.73 1.79
CA THR A 198 8.54 25.77 0.77
C THR A 198 8.52 27.17 1.40
N TRP A 199 7.58 27.42 2.32
CA TRP A 199 7.52 28.68 3.07
C TRP A 199 8.79 28.92 3.89
N LEU A 200 9.30 27.90 4.61
CA LEU A 200 10.51 28.01 5.42
C LEU A 200 11.74 28.33 4.57
N LYS A 201 11.95 27.62 3.47
CA LYS A 201 13.08 27.87 2.55
C LYS A 201 13.07 29.32 2.08
N ARG A 202 11.92 29.79 1.59
CA ARG A 202 11.77 31.16 1.14
C ARG A 202 12.00 32.17 2.27
N ARG A 203 11.51 31.87 3.47
CA ARG A 203 11.65 32.76 4.63
C ARG A 203 13.11 32.88 5.07
N ILE A 204 13.84 31.77 5.14
CA ILE A 204 15.27 31.74 5.46
C ILE A 204 16.06 32.59 4.46
N ASP A 205 15.79 32.46 3.16
CA ASP A 205 16.49 33.24 2.13
C ASP A 205 16.25 34.75 2.30
N LEU A 206 15.00 35.16 2.59
CA LEU A 206 14.69 36.56 2.87
C LEU A 206 15.42 37.08 4.12
N HIS A 207 15.56 36.27 5.17
CA HIS A 207 16.33 36.67 6.35
C HIS A 207 17.83 36.73 6.08
N LYS A 208 18.38 35.86 5.22
CA LYS A 208 19.79 35.93 4.78
C LYS A 208 20.06 37.20 3.99
N GLU A 209 19.19 37.54 3.05
CA GLU A 209 19.27 38.78 2.27
C GLU A 209 19.22 40.01 3.18
N ALA A 210 18.25 40.06 4.10
CA ALA A 210 18.12 41.16 5.06
C ALA A 210 19.33 41.26 6.00
N HIS A 211 19.85 40.14 6.51
CA HIS A 211 21.06 40.12 7.32
C HIS A 211 22.27 40.68 6.56
N GLY A 212 22.43 40.30 5.28
CA GLY A 212 23.49 40.86 4.42
C GLY A 212 23.35 42.36 4.19
N TYR A 213 22.12 42.84 3.94
CA TYR A 213 21.85 44.28 3.82
C TYR A 213 22.22 45.04 5.10
N TRP A 214 21.72 44.63 6.26
CA TRP A 214 21.97 45.31 7.52
C TRP A 214 23.44 45.23 7.97
N GLY A 215 24.12 44.11 7.69
CA GLY A 215 25.57 44.00 7.93
C GLY A 215 26.41 44.96 7.07
N ASN A 216 25.99 45.23 5.83
CA ASN A 216 26.64 46.20 4.96
C ASN A 216 26.34 47.65 5.36
N VAL A 217 25.11 47.94 5.83
CA VAL A 217 24.75 49.25 6.36
C VAL A 217 25.59 49.59 7.61
N GLY A 218 25.90 48.61 8.46
CA GLY A 218 26.76 48.80 9.64
C GLY A 218 28.25 48.93 9.36
N THR A 219 28.72 48.48 8.19
CA THR A 219 30.14 48.58 7.78
C THR A 219 30.40 49.76 6.84
N GLY A 220 29.35 50.30 6.20
CA GLY A 220 29.42 51.39 5.21
C GLY A 220 29.19 52.81 5.73
N GLY A 221 29.02 53.01 7.04
CA GLY A 221 28.87 54.34 7.66
C GLY A 221 30.16 55.17 7.78
N VAL A 222 31.29 54.69 7.24
CA VAL A 222 32.54 55.46 7.10
C VAL A 222 32.85 55.64 5.62
N ASN A 223 32.04 56.46 4.94
CA ASN A 223 32.44 57.21 3.76
C ASN A 223 31.49 58.43 3.69
N ASN A 224 31.86 59.45 4.45
CA ASN A 224 31.32 60.80 4.30
C ASN A 224 31.77 61.36 2.95
N ASP A 225 30.79 61.83 2.15
CA ASP A 225 30.94 63.10 1.43
C ASP A 225 30.51 64.24 2.37
#